data_AF-A0A6P1I6F0-F1
#
_entry.id   AF-A0A6P1I6F0-F1
#
_cell.length_a   1.000
_cell.length_b   1.000
_cell.length_c   1.000
_cell.angle_alpha   90.00
_cell.angle_beta   90.00
_cell.angle_gamma   90.00
#
_symmetry.space_group_name_H-M   'P 1'
#
loop_
_entity.id
_entity.type
_entity.pdbx_description
1 polymer ?
#
loop_
_entity_poly.entity_id
_entity_poly.type
_entity_poly.pdbx_seq_one_letter_code
_entity_poly.pdbx_strand_id
1 'polypeptide(L)'
;MGVAYPLVSRIARDNAAALGDQNDPYGGMGRNGAQHTPELDRTEQLLRKVTPPHKYTFTHSKVFNLQADATITDHGDVANPAAAQALRDVLRVH
;
A
#
# COMPACT_ATOMS: atom_id res chain seq x y z
N MET A 1 14.15 -9.16 28.50
CA MET A 1 15.24 -10.03 28.00
C MET A 1 14.59 -11.24 27.35
N GLY A 2 14.62 -11.54 26.04
CA GLY A 2 15.11 -10.86 24.84
C GLY A 2 14.16 -11.22 23.69
N VAL A 3 13.68 -10.31 22.84
CA VAL A 3 14.37 -9.61 21.73
C VAL A 3 14.97 -10.54 20.65
N ALA A 4 15.09 -11.85 20.87
CA ALA A 4 15.74 -12.74 19.91
C ALA A 4 14.79 -13.38 18.88
N TYR A 5 13.52 -13.67 19.25
CA TYR A 5 12.64 -14.41 18.34
C TYR A 5 12.12 -13.65 17.10
N PRO A 6 11.86 -12.32 17.12
CA PRO A 6 11.37 -11.64 15.93
C PRO A 6 12.46 -11.48 14.84
N LEU A 7 13.74 -11.64 15.22
CA LEU A 7 14.86 -11.63 14.28
C LEU A 7 14.97 -12.95 13.50
N VAL A 8 14.72 -14.10 14.13
CA VAL A 8 14.78 -15.40 13.46
C VAL A 8 13.60 -15.59 12.49
N SER A 9 12.40 -15.13 12.84
CA SER A 9 11.24 -15.17 11.94
C SER A 9 11.39 -14.26 10.71
N ARG A 10 12.23 -13.21 10.76
CA ARG A 10 12.53 -12.32 9.62
C ARG A 10 13.66 -12.82 8.72
N ILE A 11 14.51 -13.72 9.22
CA ILE A 11 15.65 -14.29 8.47
C ILE A 11 15.20 -15.50 7.64
N ALA A 12 14.13 -16.19 8.03
CA ALA A 12 13.41 -17.14 7.19
C ALA A 12 12.56 -16.44 6.12
N ARG A 13 13.14 -15.40 5.48
CA ARG A 13 12.63 -14.51 4.41
C ARG A 13 12.27 -15.25 3.11
N ASP A 14 11.94 -16.51 3.26
CA ASP A 14 11.69 -17.50 2.26
C ASP A 14 10.35 -18.15 2.64
N ASN A 15 9.28 -17.49 2.22
CA ASN A 15 8.18 -18.14 1.50
C ASN A 15 6.92 -17.30 1.59
N ALA A 16 6.45 -16.95 0.39
CA ALA A 16 5.05 -16.98 0.01
C ALA A 16 4.08 -16.22 0.91
N ALA A 17 3.68 -15.04 0.43
CA ALA A 17 2.28 -14.81 0.07
C ALA A 17 1.23 -15.57 0.90
N ALA A 18 1.20 -15.44 2.22
CA ALA A 18 0.18 -16.05 3.05
C ALA A 18 0.16 -15.43 4.45
N LEU A 19 -0.99 -14.84 4.77
CA LEU A 19 -1.52 -14.63 6.12
C LEU A 19 -1.01 -13.40 6.89
N GLY A 20 -1.73 -12.31 6.68
CA GLY A 20 -1.87 -11.19 7.61
C GLY A 20 -3.12 -10.45 7.19
N ASP A 21 -4.25 -10.74 7.85
CA ASP A 21 -5.50 -10.01 7.60
C ASP A 21 -5.54 -8.71 8.43
N GLN A 22 -6.63 -7.96 8.29
CA GLN A 22 -6.83 -6.67 8.94
C GLN A 22 -6.83 -6.69 10.48
N ASN A 23 -6.76 -7.88 11.11
CA ASN A 23 -6.77 -8.06 12.56
C ASN A 23 -5.42 -8.55 13.11
N ASP A 24 -4.37 -8.64 12.29
CA ASP A 24 -3.03 -9.04 12.77
C ASP A 24 -2.34 -7.86 13.50
N PRO A 25 -1.91 -8.03 14.77
CA PRO A 25 -1.27 -6.97 15.57
C PRO A 25 0.08 -6.49 15.01
N TYR A 26 0.72 -7.26 14.13
CA TYR A 26 1.99 -6.88 13.50
C TYR A 26 1.87 -6.51 12.02
N GLY A 27 0.67 -6.62 11.44
CA GLY A 27 0.38 -6.23 10.08
C GLY A 27 1.31 -6.90 9.05
N GLY A 28 0.89 -8.03 8.48
CA GLY A 28 1.60 -8.69 7.38
C GLY A 28 2.09 -7.71 6.30
N MET A 29 3.42 -7.64 6.15
CA MET A 29 4.11 -6.82 5.14
C MET A 29 3.65 -7.31 3.76
N GLY A 30 2.88 -6.47 3.07
CA GLY A 30 2.29 -6.79 1.75
C GLY A 30 0.77 -6.76 1.68
N ARG A 31 0.05 -6.74 2.82
CA ARG A 31 -1.42 -6.61 2.83
C ARG A 31 -1.95 -5.47 3.69
N ASN A 32 -1.10 -4.93 4.56
CA ASN A 32 -1.48 -3.93 5.54
C ASN A 32 -0.75 -2.63 5.21
N GLY A 33 -1.44 -1.71 4.54
CA GLY A 33 -0.97 -0.33 4.42
C GLY A 33 -1.05 0.38 5.78
N ALA A 34 -1.24 1.70 5.81
CA ALA A 34 -1.49 2.41 7.06
C ALA A 34 -2.70 1.79 7.80
N GLN A 35 -2.50 1.45 9.08
CA GLN A 35 -3.49 0.86 9.96
C GLN A 35 -3.51 1.60 11.29
N HIS A 36 -4.66 1.56 11.98
CA HIS A 36 -4.84 2.12 13.33
C HIS A 36 -4.43 3.60 13.49
N THR A 37 -4.60 4.39 12.42
CA THR A 37 -4.28 5.82 12.40
C THR A 37 -5.52 6.62 11.98
N PRO A 38 -5.89 7.72 12.67
CA PRO A 38 -7.07 8.53 12.34
C PRO A 38 -6.96 9.25 10.98
N GLU A 39 -5.76 9.32 10.41
CA GLU A 39 -5.46 9.88 9.10
C GLU A 39 -5.78 8.92 7.96
N LEU A 40 -6.04 7.63 8.23
CA LEU A 40 -6.39 6.68 7.18
C LEU A 40 -7.74 7.06 6.55
N ASP A 41 -7.71 7.36 5.27
CA ASP A 41 -8.88 7.61 4.45
C ASP A 41 -9.08 6.44 3.47
N ARG A 42 -10.31 5.91 3.44
CA ARG A 42 -10.70 4.73 2.66
C ARG A 42 -11.58 5.07 1.46
N THR A 43 -11.73 6.36 1.13
CA THR A 43 -12.51 6.81 -0.04
C THR A 43 -11.84 6.41 -1.35
N GLU A 44 -10.50 6.33 -1.38
CA GLU A 44 -9.71 5.81 -2.49
C GLU A 44 -8.88 4.60 -2.03
N GLN A 45 -9.04 3.45 -2.70
CA GLN A 45 -8.42 2.18 -2.28
C GLN A 45 -7.74 1.41 -3.40
N LEU A 46 -7.88 1.84 -4.66
CA LEU A 46 -7.33 1.13 -5.81
C LEU A 46 -6.34 2.01 -6.53
N LEU A 47 -5.18 1.47 -6.87
CA LEU A 47 -4.30 2.08 -7.86
C LEU A 47 -4.90 1.80 -9.25
N ARG A 48 -5.74 2.71 -9.73
CA ARG A 48 -6.50 2.58 -10.97
C ARG A 48 -5.61 2.78 -12.20
N LYS A 49 -5.93 2.04 -13.27
CA LYS A 49 -5.34 2.24 -14.60
C LYS A 49 -5.60 3.66 -15.11
N VAL A 50 -4.73 4.13 -16.01
CA VAL A 50 -4.87 5.46 -16.64
C VAL A 50 -6.11 5.57 -17.52
N THR A 51 -6.55 4.43 -18.07
CA THR A 51 -7.75 4.33 -18.90
C THR A 51 -8.74 3.36 -18.26
N PRO A 52 -10.01 3.76 -18.05
CA PRO A 52 -10.56 5.09 -18.32
C PRO A 52 -9.97 6.18 -17.39
N PRO A 53 -9.98 7.47 -17.79
CA PRO A 53 -9.47 8.54 -16.96
C PRO A 53 -10.15 8.57 -15.59
N HIS A 54 -9.36 8.76 -14.55
CA HIS A 54 -9.83 8.91 -13.18
C HIS A 54 -9.04 10.02 -12.49
N LYS A 55 -9.69 10.80 -11.65
CA LYS A 55 -9.02 11.77 -10.79
C LYS A 55 -9.27 11.35 -9.35
N TYR A 56 -8.19 11.08 -8.63
CA TYR A 56 -8.32 10.74 -7.22
C TYR A 56 -8.85 11.92 -6.42
N THR A 57 -9.66 11.61 -5.41
CA THR A 57 -10.24 12.57 -4.47
C THR A 57 -9.42 12.74 -3.19
N PHE A 58 -8.08 12.71 -3.32
CA PHE A 58 -7.18 12.86 -2.18
C PHE A 58 -7.40 14.18 -1.44
N THR A 59 -7.18 14.13 -0.13
CA THR A 59 -7.30 15.28 0.77
C THR A 59 -6.02 15.44 1.59
N HIS A 60 -5.75 16.67 2.02
CA HIS A 60 -4.57 16.98 2.84
C HIS A 60 -4.62 16.25 4.17
N SER A 61 -3.41 15.94 4.68
CA SER A 61 -3.23 15.31 6.00
C SER A 61 -3.91 13.94 6.14
N LYS A 62 -4.20 13.27 5.02
CA LYS A 62 -4.73 11.92 4.97
C LYS A 62 -3.74 10.94 4.35
N VAL A 63 -3.89 9.68 4.73
CA VAL A 63 -3.12 8.55 4.19
C VAL A 63 -4.08 7.63 3.45
N PHE A 64 -3.68 7.22 2.25
CA PHE A 64 -4.46 6.35 1.38
C PHE A 64 -3.67 5.08 1.06
N ASN A 65 -4.30 3.92 1.24
CA ASN A 65 -3.73 2.63 0.87
C ASN A 65 -4.30 2.20 -0.48
N LEU A 66 -3.50 2.29 -1.54
CA LEU A 66 -3.93 1.90 -2.88
C LEU A 66 -3.48 0.47 -3.21
N GLN A 67 -4.42 -0.45 -3.40
CA GLN A 67 -4.16 -1.80 -3.89
C GLN A 67 -3.74 -1.75 -5.36
N ALA A 68 -2.60 -2.38 -5.68
CA ALA A 68 -1.95 -2.26 -6.99
C ALA A 68 -1.93 -3.55 -7.82
N ASP A 69 -2.54 -4.65 -7.38
CA ASP A 69 -2.47 -5.96 -8.07
C ASP A 69 -2.91 -5.93 -9.54
N ALA A 70 -3.82 -5.00 -9.90
CA ALA A 70 -4.33 -4.84 -11.26
C ALA A 70 -3.47 -3.91 -12.14
N THR A 71 -2.46 -3.26 -11.58
CA THR A 71 -1.66 -2.22 -12.23
C THR A 71 -0.16 -2.45 -12.16
N ILE A 72 0.38 -2.90 -11.02
CA ILE A 72 1.80 -3.22 -10.83
C ILE A 72 1.93 -4.74 -10.84
N THR A 73 2.56 -5.29 -11.89
CA THR A 73 2.66 -6.74 -12.08
C THR A 73 4.00 -7.33 -11.65
N ASP A 74 5.01 -6.48 -11.46
CA ASP A 74 6.36 -6.89 -11.09
C ASP A 74 7.08 -5.78 -10.31
N HIS A 75 8.07 -6.14 -9.50
CA HIS A 75 8.89 -5.19 -8.74
C HIS A 75 9.72 -4.24 -9.63
N GLY A 76 9.99 -4.62 -10.90
CA GLY A 76 10.66 -3.82 -11.91
C GLY A 76 9.76 -2.79 -12.60
N ASP A 77 8.47 -2.72 -12.28
CA ASP A 77 7.51 -1.80 -12.89
C ASP A 77 7.62 -0.36 -12.33
N VAL A 78 8.83 0.18 -12.34
CA VAL A 78 9.14 1.50 -11.77
C VAL A 78 8.63 2.65 -12.63
N ALA A 79 8.39 2.40 -13.92
CA ALA A 79 7.86 3.39 -14.87
C ALA A 79 6.33 3.33 -14.99
N ASN A 80 5.64 2.72 -14.02
CA ASN A 80 4.20 2.50 -14.08
C ASN A 80 3.41 3.81 -14.18
N PRO A 81 2.59 4.01 -15.23
CA PRO A 81 1.89 5.27 -15.43
C PRO A 81 0.70 5.47 -14.47
N ALA A 82 0.14 4.40 -13.88
CA ALA A 82 -0.89 4.53 -12.84
C ALA A 82 -0.31 5.12 -11.55
N ALA A 83 0.92 4.72 -11.17
CA ALA A 83 1.63 5.32 -10.05
C ALA A 83 1.93 6.82 -10.29
N ALA A 84 2.38 7.16 -11.51
CA ALA A 84 2.63 8.56 -11.88
C ALA A 84 1.35 9.41 -11.82
N GLN A 85 0.20 8.88 -12.24
CA GLN A 85 -1.09 9.55 -12.14
C GLN A 85 -1.50 9.83 -10.69
N ALA A 86 -1.38 8.82 -9.80
CA ALA A 86 -1.70 9.00 -8.39
C ALA A 86 -0.82 10.08 -7.74
N LEU A 87 0.48 10.06 -8.03
CA LEU A 87 1.42 11.08 -7.55
C LEU A 87 1.07 12.48 -8.10
N ARG A 88 0.76 12.59 -9.38
CA ARG A 88 0.36 13.86 -9.99
C ARG A 88 -0.90 14.43 -9.34
N ASP A 89 -1.87 13.58 -9.00
CA ASP A 89 -3.14 14.03 -8.42
C ASP A 89 -2.98 14.42 -6.94
N VAL A 90 -2.11 13.75 -6.17
CA VAL A 90 -1.83 14.16 -4.77
C VAL A 90 -1.09 15.50 -4.71
N LEU A 91 -0.20 15.78 -5.67
CA LEU A 91 0.50 17.08 -5.77
C LEU A 91 -0.43 18.25 -6.12
N ARG A 92 -1.68 17.98 -6.50
CA ARG A 92 -2.69 18.99 -6.87
C ARG A 92 -3.75 19.20 -5.80
N VAL A 93 -3.63 18.55 -4.65
CA VAL A 93 -4.47 18.84 -3.49
C VAL A 93 -4.03 20.21 -2.96
N HIS A 94 -4.96 21.16 -2.92
CA HIS A 94 -4.76 22.52 -2.42
C HIS A 94 -5.43 22.68 -1.06
#